data_AF-A0A1J3D4B9-F1
#
_entry.id   AF-A0A1J3D4B9-F1
#
_cell.length_a   1.000
_cell.length_b   1.000
_cell.length_c   1.000
_cell.angle_alpha   90.00
_cell.angle_beta   90.00
_cell.angle_gamma   90.00
#
_symmetry.space_group_name_H-M   'P 1'
#
loop_
_entity.id
_entity.type
_entity.pdbx_description
1 polymer ?
#
loop_
_entity_poly.entity_id
_entity_poly.type
_entity_poly.pdbx_seq_one_letter_code
_entity_poly.pdbx_strand_id
1 'polypeptide(L)'
;FAFDFDFPVKPEKIEFESGYDSGPLSLKPQNVARVVPGRILVVKFLPCEDVKMVAAGDKLGNVGFWNLDHCKDEDKDENENGIYLFQPHTA
;
A
#
# COMPACT_ATOMS: atom_id res chain seq x y z
N PHE A 1 -22.85 -6.05 -15.81
CA PHE A 1 -22.69 -7.04 -14.73
C PHE A 1 -22.18 -6.31 -13.50
N ALA A 2 -23.08 -5.95 -12.58
CA ALA A 2 -22.73 -5.41 -11.27
C ALA A 2 -22.66 -6.58 -10.29
N PHE A 3 -21.59 -6.67 -9.51
CA PHE A 3 -21.49 -7.64 -8.42
C PHE A 3 -22.06 -6.98 -7.18
N ASP A 4 -23.31 -7.31 -6.84
CA ASP A 4 -23.89 -6.98 -5.54
C ASP A 4 -23.27 -7.92 -4.50
N PHE A 5 -22.24 -7.44 -3.82
CA PHE A 5 -21.74 -8.07 -2.60
C PHE A 5 -22.54 -7.53 -1.42
N ASP A 6 -23.63 -8.21 -1.09
CA ASP A 6 -24.41 -7.96 0.12
C ASP A 6 -23.66 -8.56 1.34
N PHE A 7 -22.46 -8.05 1.59
CA PHE A 7 -21.78 -8.32 2.85
C PHE A 7 -22.39 -7.40 3.91
N PRO A 8 -22.86 -7.93 5.05
CA PRO A 8 -23.24 -7.09 6.16
C PRO A 8 -21.99 -6.33 6.62
N VAL A 9 -21.89 -5.06 6.21
CA VAL A 9 -20.90 -4.12 6.73
C VAL A 9 -21.28 -3.91 8.19
N LYS A 10 -20.66 -4.68 9.09
CA LYS A 10 -20.71 -4.38 10.52
C LYS A 10 -19.96 -3.06 10.68
N PRO A 11 -20.61 -1.96 11.07
CA PRO A 11 -19.89 -0.73 11.35
C PRO A 11 -19.08 -0.98 12.62
N GLU A 12 -17.83 -1.37 12.46
CA GLU A 12 -16.88 -1.40 13.57
C GLU A 12 -16.59 0.06 13.92
N LYS A 13 -17.02 0.47 15.11
CA LYS A 13 -16.74 1.81 15.62
C LYS A 13 -15.27 1.83 16.03
N ILE A 14 -14.42 2.34 15.16
CA ILE A 14 -13.01 2.57 15.45
C ILE A 14 -12.95 3.79 16.38
N GLU A 15 -12.72 3.56 17.66
CA GLU A 15 -12.47 4.63 18.62
C GLU A 15 -11.03 5.08 18.45
N PHE A 16 -10.85 6.26 17.86
CA PHE A 16 -9.54 6.89 17.75
C PHE A 16 -9.18 7.49 19.12
N GLU A 17 -8.01 7.16 19.65
CA GLU A 17 -7.45 7.86 20.81
C GLU A 17 -7.31 9.36 20.51
N SER A 18 -7.50 10.20 21.52
CA SER A 18 -7.44 11.66 21.38
C SER A 18 -6.06 12.09 20.87
N GLY A 19 -5.99 12.48 19.60
CA GLY A 19 -4.74 12.81 18.91
C GLY A 19 -4.79 12.61 17.39
N TYR A 20 -5.73 11.81 16.89
CA TYR A 20 -5.99 11.70 15.46
C TYR A 20 -7.00 12.76 15.01
N ASP A 21 -6.68 13.48 13.94
CA ASP A 21 -7.59 14.42 13.31
C ASP A 21 -8.82 13.65 12.80
N SER A 22 -9.97 13.89 13.42
CA SER A 22 -11.26 13.29 13.04
C SER A 22 -11.83 13.87 11.74
N GLY A 23 -11.08 14.74 11.07
CA GLY A 23 -11.42 15.30 9.77
C GLY A 23 -11.52 14.24 8.66
N PRO A 24 -12.17 14.58 7.54
CA PRO A 24 -12.28 13.69 6.39
C PRO A 24 -10.87 13.37 5.85
N LEU A 25 -10.56 12.07 5.74
CA LEU A 25 -9.31 11.61 5.16
C LEU A 25 -9.34 11.80 3.64
N SER A 26 -8.28 12.40 3.09
CA SER A 26 -8.10 12.61 1.65
C SER A 26 -6.88 11.85 1.13
N LEU A 27 -7.06 11.16 0.01
CA LEU A 27 -5.99 10.49 -0.71
C LEU A 27 -5.22 11.50 -1.56
N LYS A 28 -3.98 11.79 -1.16
CA LYS A 28 -3.05 12.58 -1.97
C LYS A 28 -2.51 11.71 -3.11
N PRO A 29 -2.25 12.26 -4.31
CA PRO A 29 -1.69 11.50 -5.43
C PRO A 29 -0.38 10.75 -5.09
N GLN A 30 0.47 11.36 -4.26
CA GLN A 30 1.71 10.74 -3.76
C GLN A 30 1.48 9.48 -2.90
N ASN A 31 0.28 9.30 -2.36
CA ASN A 31 -0.12 8.13 -1.55
C ASN A 31 -0.80 7.05 -2.42
N VAL A 32 -0.72 7.15 -3.75
CA VAL A 32 -1.29 6.18 -4.68
C VAL A 32 -0.18 5.62 -5.56
N ALA A 33 -0.04 4.30 -5.55
CA ALA A 33 1.00 3.62 -6.31
C ALA A 33 0.51 2.28 -6.87
N ARG A 34 1.02 1.91 -8.05
CA ARG A 34 0.89 0.55 -8.60
C ARG A 34 2.12 -0.26 -8.18
N VAL A 35 1.94 -1.08 -7.14
CA VAL A 35 3.04 -1.84 -6.51
C VAL A 35 3.43 -3.09 -7.32
N VAL A 36 2.48 -3.70 -8.03
CA VAL A 36 2.72 -4.85 -8.93
C VAL A 36 2.03 -4.64 -10.28
N PRO A 37 2.54 -5.25 -11.36
CA PRO A 37 1.94 -5.11 -12.68
C PRO A 37 0.57 -5.81 -12.78
N GLY A 38 0.35 -6.93 -12.11
CA GLY A 38 -0.94 -7.63 -12.12
C GLY A 38 -1.98 -7.03 -11.18
N ARG A 39 -3.16 -7.68 -11.14
CA ARG A 39 -4.15 -7.41 -10.10
C ARG A 39 -3.58 -7.89 -8.76
N ILE A 40 -3.56 -6.99 -7.78
CA ILE A 40 -3.19 -7.30 -6.40
C ILE A 40 -4.18 -8.33 -5.85
N LEU A 41 -3.65 -9.48 -5.40
CA LEU A 41 -4.42 -10.53 -4.73
C LEU A 41 -4.13 -10.60 -3.23
N VAL A 42 -2.94 -10.15 -2.81
CA VAL A 42 -2.50 -10.14 -1.41
C VAL A 42 -1.79 -8.83 -1.12
N VAL A 43 -2.07 -8.25 0.05
CA VAL A 43 -1.35 -7.09 0.60
C VAL A 43 -0.95 -7.38 2.04
N LYS A 44 0.25 -6.95 2.42
CA LYS A 44 0.76 -6.95 3.79
C LYS A 44 1.33 -5.58 4.13
N PHE A 45 1.09 -5.14 5.36
CA PHE A 45 1.54 -3.86 5.87
C PHE A 45 2.55 -4.11 6.99
N LEU A 46 3.67 -3.38 6.96
CA LEU A 46 4.66 -3.33 8.02
C LEU A 46 4.70 -1.90 8.57
N PRO A 47 3.91 -1.60 9.61
CA PRO A 47 3.85 -0.27 10.22
C PRO A 47 4.87 -0.14 11.36
N CYS A 48 6.16 -0.20 11.06
CA CYS A 48 7.21 0.04 12.06
C CYS A 48 7.58 1.53 12.12
N GLU A 49 8.11 1.97 13.27
CA GLU A 49 8.54 3.36 13.48
C GLU A 49 9.66 3.75 12.51
N ASP A 50 10.65 2.86 12.35
CA ASP A 50 11.80 3.09 11.47
C ASP A 50 11.46 2.92 9.98
N VAL A 51 10.50 2.05 9.65
CA VAL A 51 10.15 1.71 8.27
C VAL A 51 8.66 1.42 8.14
N LYS A 52 7.99 2.22 7.31
CA LYS A 52 6.64 1.94 6.82
C LYS A 52 6.71 1.33 5.42
N MET A 53 6.37 0.05 5.33
CA MET A 53 6.43 -0.68 4.06
C MET A 53 5.13 -1.41 3.75
N VAL A 54 4.78 -1.44 2.47
CA VAL A 54 3.69 -2.25 1.93
C VAL A 54 4.28 -3.31 1.02
N ALA A 55 3.86 -4.56 1.19
CA ALA A 55 4.17 -5.64 0.25
C ALA A 55 2.88 -6.08 -0.47
N ALA A 56 2.95 -6.27 -1.78
CA ALA A 56 1.82 -6.70 -2.60
C ALA A 56 2.23 -7.84 -3.54
N GLY A 57 1.31 -8.77 -3.76
CA GLY A 57 1.50 -9.92 -4.66
C GLY A 57 0.40 -10.05 -5.70
N ASP A 58 0.74 -10.54 -6.89
CA ASP A 58 -0.21 -10.87 -7.95
C ASP A 58 -0.21 -12.37 -8.32
N LYS A 59 -1.13 -12.77 -9.21
CA LYS A 59 -1.30 -14.18 -9.62
C LYS A 59 -0.13 -14.77 -10.40
N LEU A 60 0.76 -13.93 -10.94
CA LEU A 60 1.91 -14.36 -11.74
C LEU A 60 3.14 -14.57 -10.86
N GLY A 61 3.01 -14.38 -9.54
CA GLY A 61 4.11 -14.50 -8.58
C GLY A 61 4.97 -13.24 -8.47
N ASN A 62 4.56 -12.11 -9.07
CA ASN A 62 5.26 -10.85 -8.83
C ASN A 62 5.04 -10.42 -7.38
N VAL A 63 6.11 -9.95 -6.74
CA VAL A 63 6.08 -9.39 -5.39
C VAL A 63 6.65 -7.98 -5.44
N GLY A 64 5.83 -6.98 -5.13
CA GLY A 64 6.27 -5.59 -5.05
C GLY A 64 6.37 -5.13 -3.60
N PHE A 65 7.39 -4.35 -3.31
CA PHE A 65 7.61 -3.67 -2.03
C PHE A 65 7.54 -2.17 -2.25
N TRP A 66 6.79 -1.46 -1.43
CA TRP A 66 6.67 -0.02 -1.47
C TRP A 66 7.09 0.56 -0.12
N ASN A 67 8.25 1.22 -0.10
CA ASN A 67 8.76 1.94 1.06
C ASN A 67 8.17 3.36 1.08
N LEU A 68 7.32 3.65 2.07
CA LEU A 68 6.63 4.92 2.22
C LEU A 68 7.53 6.02 2.82
N ASP A 69 8.66 5.65 3.41
CA ASP A 69 9.64 6.58 3.97
C ASP A 69 10.76 6.91 2.96
N HIS A 70 10.68 6.41 1.72
CA HIS A 70 11.70 6.62 0.68
C HIS A 70 12.01 8.10 0.40
N CYS A 71 11.01 8.99 0.46
CA CYS A 71 11.20 10.43 0.22
C CYS A 71 11.91 11.18 1.35
N LYS A 72 12.27 10.53 2.47
CA LYS A 72 12.97 11.17 3.60
C LYS A 72 14.49 11.15 3.46
N ASP A 73 15.02 10.39 2.52
CA ASP A 73 16.46 10.28 2.30
C ASP A 73 16.93 11.40 1.38
N GLU A 74 17.78 12.30 1.89
CA GLU A 74 18.27 13.50 1.19
C GLU A 74 19.14 13.18 -0.05
N ASP A 75 19.63 11.94 -0.17
CA ASP A 75 20.55 11.48 -1.21
C ASP A 75 19.86 10.71 -2.36
N LYS A 76 18.53 10.64 -2.38
CA LYS A 76 17.80 9.79 -3.34
C LYS A 76 17.37 10.51 -4.61
N ASP A 77 17.44 9.77 -5.70
CA ASP A 77 17.01 10.20 -7.03
C ASP A 77 15.51 10.54 -7.00
N GLU A 78 15.17 11.77 -7.37
CA GLU A 78 13.78 12.27 -7.41
C GLU A 78 12.88 11.44 -8.35
N ASN A 79 13.48 10.61 -9.21
CA ASN A 79 12.78 9.71 -10.12
C ASN A 79 12.40 8.36 -9.51
N GLU A 80 12.87 8.03 -8.30
CA GLU A 80 12.51 6.78 -7.62
C GLU A 80 11.23 6.94 -6.79
N ASN A 81 10.24 6.08 -7.03
CA ASN A 81 8.97 6.08 -6.26
C ASN A 81 9.00 5.20 -5.00
N GLY A 82 10.17 4.69 -4.59
CA GLY A 82 10.32 3.75 -3.47
C GLY A 82 9.68 2.38 -3.69
N ILE A 83 9.41 2.01 -4.94
CA ILE A 83 8.80 0.74 -5.33
C ILE A 83 9.86 -0.20 -5.89
N TYR A 84 9.97 -1.39 -5.30
CA TYR A 84 10.89 -2.44 -5.70
C TYR A 84 10.07 -3.65 -6.17
N LEU A 85 10.29 -4.09 -7.41
CA LEU A 85 9.55 -5.21 -8.00
C LEU A 85 10.45 -6.45 -8.09
N PHE A 86 10.04 -7.51 -7.42
CA PHE A 86 10.56 -8.85 -7.62
C PHE A 86 9.69 -9.61 -8.61
N GLN A 87 10.31 -10.18 -9.65
CA GLN A 87 9.65 -11.03 -10.63
C GLN A 87 10.27 -12.43 -10.60
N PRO A 88 9.47 -13.50 -10.59
CA PRO A 88 10.00 -14.85 -10.77
C PRO A 88 10.78 -14.92 -12.08
N HIS A 89 12.00 -15.48 -12.04
CA HIS A 89 12.72 -15.80 -13.26
C HIS A 89 11.95 -16.91 -14.00
N THR A 90 11.62 -16.66 -15.26
CA THR A 90 11.19 -17.74 -16.17
C THR A 90 12.39 -18.66 -16.38
N ALA A 91 12.20 -19.96 -16.18
CA ALA A 91 13.22 -20.99 -16.40
C ALA A 91 13.54 -21.17 -17.89
#